data_AF-A0A841D897-F1
#
_entry.id   AF-A0A841D897-F1
#
_cell.length_a   1.000
_cell.length_b   1.000
_cell.length_c   1.000
_cell.angle_alpha   90.00
_cell.angle_beta   90.00
_cell.angle_gamma   90.00
#
_symmetry.space_group_name_H-M   'P 1'
#
loop_
_entity.id
_entity.type
_entity.pdbx_description
1 polymer ?
#
loop_
_entity_poly.entity_id
_entity_poly.type
_entity_poly.pdbx_seq_one_letter_code
_entity_poly.pdbx_strand_id
1 'polypeptide(L)' 'MRCTQCDGEHLEPGFIEDGGESSRGYARWIQGPLERGPLGNARRMGKTRWIVDAFRCVRCSHLELFVRPVD' A
#
# COMPACT_ATOMS: atom_id res chain seq x y z
N MET A 1 -8.75 8.10 -11.58
CA MET A 1 -9.05 8.42 -10.17
C MET A 1 -8.60 9.85 -9.89
N ARG A 2 -9.22 10.55 -8.93
CA ARG A 2 -8.78 11.89 -8.48
C ARG A 2 -8.44 11.80 -7.01
N CYS A 3 -7.51 12.64 -6.55
CA CYS A 3 -7.19 12.74 -5.14
C CYS A 3 -8.36 13.37 -4.38
N THR A 4 -8.94 12.64 -3.44
CA THR A 4 -10.07 13.07 -2.61
C THR A 4 -9.73 14.27 -1.72
N GLN A 5 -8.44 14.50 -1.43
CA GLN A 5 -7.99 15.63 -0.61
C GLN A 5 -7.79 16.94 -1.39
N CYS A 6 -7.36 16.91 -2.65
CA CYS A 6 -6.99 18.12 -3.40
C CYS A 6 -7.50 18.18 -4.84
N ASP A 7 -8.30 17.20 -5.26
CA ASP A 7 -8.84 17.02 -6.61
C ASP A 7 -7.77 16.87 -7.72
N GLY A 8 -6.51 16.62 -7.34
CA GLY A 8 -5.42 16.38 -8.29
C GLY A 8 -5.64 15.12 -9.13
N GLU A 9 -5.30 15.19 -10.42
CA GLU A 9 -5.53 14.12 -11.41
C GLU A 9 -4.40 13.09 -11.51
N HIS A 10 -3.21 13.44 -11.02
CA HIS A 10 -2.02 12.59 -11.11
C HIS A 10 -1.78 11.85 -9.79
N LEU A 11 -1.97 10.54 -9.83
CA LEU A 11 -1.66 9.65 -8.71
C LEU A 11 -0.73 8.53 -9.19
N GLU A 12 0.33 8.30 -8.43
CA GLU A 12 1.31 7.26 -8.70
C GLU A 12 0.93 5.98 -7.95
N PRO A 13 0.94 4.80 -8.61
CA PRO A 13 0.67 3.54 -7.95
C PRO A 13 1.85 3.12 -7.06
N GLY A 14 1.53 2.45 -5.97
CA GLY A 14 2.48 1.96 -4.98
C GLY A 14 1.83 1.06 -3.94
N PHE A 15 2.59 0.75 -2.91
CA PHE A 15 2.13 -0.02 -1.75
C PHE A 15 2.72 0.53 -0.45
N ILE A 16 2.09 0.21 0.68
CA ILE A 16 2.65 0.50 2.00
C ILE A 16 3.49 -0.69 2.43
N GLU A 17 4.77 -0.44 2.68
CA GLU A 17 5.70 -1.38 3.30
C GLU A 17 5.44 -1.43 4.81
N ASP A 18 5.11 -2.62 5.30
CA ASP A 18 5.13 -2.97 6.71
C ASP A 18 6.47 -3.66 7.04
N GLY A 19 7.41 -2.89 7.60
CA GLY A 19 8.74 -3.37 7.99
C GLY A 19 8.76 -4.22 9.27
N GLY A 20 7.61 -4.39 9.93
CA GLY A 20 7.47 -5.16 11.17
C GLY A 20 8.42 -4.72 12.28
N GLU A 21 8.96 -5.70 13.01
CA GLU A 21 9.86 -5.52 14.15
C GLU A 21 11.17 -4.78 13.79
N SER A 22 11.59 -4.84 12.52
CA SER A 22 12.77 -4.14 12.02
C SER A 22 12.52 -2.70 11.56
N SER A 23 11.29 -2.19 11.70
CA SER A 23 10.95 -0.85 11.21
C SER A 23 11.65 0.24 12.01
N ARG A 24 11.93 1.38 11.35
CA ARG A 24 12.52 2.57 11.98
C ARG A 24 11.47 3.42 12.71
N GLY A 25 10.34 2.84 13.09
CA GLY A 25 9.23 3.53 13.77
C GLY A 25 8.19 4.19 12.84
N TYR A 26 8.26 3.97 11.53
CA TYR A 26 7.27 4.46 10.57
C TYR A 26 7.11 3.51 9.39
N ALA A 27 5.92 3.48 8.80
CA ALA A 27 5.64 2.77 7.55
C ALA A 27 6.12 3.60 6.34
N ARG A 28 6.45 2.94 5.23
CA ARG A 28 6.91 3.61 4.00
C ARG A 28 5.92 3.37 2.88
N TRP A 29 5.74 4.36 2.02
CA TRP A 29 5.12 4.16 0.71
C TRP A 29 6.23 3.87 -0.32
N ILE A 30 6.06 2.80 -1.09
CA ILE A 30 6.99 2.37 -2.13
C ILE A 30 6.27 2.45 -3.47
N GLN A 31 6.90 3.10 -4.44
CA GLN A 31 6.36 3.22 -5.80
C GLN A 31 6.41 1.87 -6.53
N GLY A 32 5.38 1.57 -7.32
CA GLY A 32 5.32 0.37 -8.16
C GLY A 32 4.51 -0.79 -7.57
N PRO A 33 4.42 -1.92 -8.28
CA PRO A 33 3.65 -3.07 -7.85
C PRO A 33 4.28 -3.75 -6.61
N LEU A 34 3.44 -4.29 -5.73
CA LEU A 34 3.90 -5.13 -4.63
C LEU A 34 4.37 -6.49 -5.16
N GLU A 35 5.67 -6.78 -5.03
CA GLU A 35 6.24 -8.10 -5.29
C GLU A 35 6.35 -8.90 -4.00
N ARG A 36 5.84 -10.15 -3.98
CA ARG A 36 5.80 -10.98 -2.77
C ARG A 36 7.01 -11.91 -2.72
N GLY A 37 7.83 -11.80 -1.67
CA GLY A 37 8.87 -12.76 -1.33
C GLY A 37 8.37 -13.99 -0.55
N PRO A 38 9.17 -15.07 -0.45
CA PRO A 38 8.75 -16.38 0.09
C PRO A 38 8.47 -16.42 1.61
N LEU A 39 8.84 -15.39 2.37
CA LEU A 39 8.76 -15.36 3.84
C LEU A 39 7.78 -14.30 4.34
N GLY A 40 6.51 -14.37 3.93
CA GLY A 40 5.45 -13.55 4.53
C GLY A 40 4.90 -14.24 5.78
N ASN A 41 5.00 -13.67 6.98
CA ASN A 41 4.48 -14.29 8.21
C ASN A 41 3.67 -13.36 9.13
N ALA A 42 2.40 -13.71 9.31
CA ALA A 42 1.52 -13.41 10.43
C ALA A 42 0.49 -14.57 10.53
N ARG A 43 -0.03 -14.88 11.74
CA ARG A 43 -1.04 -15.95 11.92
C ARG A 43 -2.32 -15.58 11.16
N ARG A 44 -2.53 -16.19 9.99
CA ARG A 44 -3.57 -15.86 9.00
C ARG A 44 -4.43 -17.07 8.61
N MET A 45 -4.41 -18.15 9.40
CA MET A 45 -5.24 -19.33 9.13
C MET A 45 -6.72 -18.96 9.23
N GLY A 46 -7.47 -19.19 8.15
CA GLY A 46 -8.93 -19.01 8.09
C GLY A 46 -9.44 -17.61 7.71
N LYS A 47 -8.56 -16.62 7.44
CA LYS A 47 -8.99 -15.25 7.04
C LYS A 47 -8.63 -14.95 5.58
N THR A 48 -9.57 -14.38 4.83
CA THR A 48 -9.33 -13.86 3.48
C THR A 48 -8.25 -12.78 3.52
N ARG A 49 -7.21 -12.95 2.71
CA ARG A 49 -6.11 -12.00 2.62
C ARG A 49 -6.42 -11.01 1.49
N TRP A 50 -6.26 -9.73 1.78
CA TRP A 50 -6.39 -8.63 0.81
C TRP A 50 -5.05 -7.91 0.70
N ILE A 51 -4.69 -7.45 -0.50
CA ILE A 51 -3.59 -6.52 -0.70
C ILE A 51 -4.14 -5.11 -0.58
N VAL A 52 -3.37 -4.22 0.07
CA VAL A 52 -3.63 -2.78 0.02
C VAL A 52 -2.82 -2.18 -1.13
N ASP A 53 -3.51 -1.67 -2.14
CA ASP A 53 -2.91 -0.81 -3.16
C ASP A 53 -2.98 0.65 -2.67
N ALA A 54 -1.88 1.40 -2.84
CA ALA A 54 -1.76 2.76 -2.35
C ALA A 54 -1.34 3.72 -3.46
N PHE A 55 -2.22 4.67 -3.80
CA PHE A 55 -1.97 5.65 -4.85
C PHE A 55 -1.61 7.01 -4.25
N ARG A 56 -0.39 7.49 -4.52
CA ARG A 56 0.11 8.75 -4.00
C ARG A 56 -0.19 9.89 -4.96
N CYS A 57 -0.92 10.90 -4.50
CA CYS A 57 -1.09 12.13 -5.26
C CYS A 57 0.24 12.88 -5.38
N VAL A 58 0.67 13.18 -6.60
CA VAL A 58 1.93 13.92 -6.85
C VAL A 58 1.85 15.36 -6.33
N ARG A 59 0.64 15.94 -6.24
CA ARG A 59 0.42 17.32 -5.82
C ARG A 59 0.49 17.53 -4.30
N CYS A 60 -0.16 16.67 -3.50
CA CYS A 60 -0.28 16.87 -2.05
C CYS A 60 0.23 15.69 -1.21
N SER A 61 0.74 14.63 -1.84
CA SER A 61 1.20 13.39 -1.19
C SER A 61 0.14 12.62 -0.39
N HIS A 62 -1.15 12.95 -0.53
CA HIS A 62 -2.24 12.15 0.01
C HIS A 62 -2.24 10.75 -0.62
N LEU A 63 -2.57 9.74 0.19
CA LEU A 63 -2.68 8.35 -0.23
C LEU A 63 -4.15 7.96 -0.35
N GLU A 64 -4.55 7.55 -1.55
CA GLU A 64 -5.79 6.80 -1.75
C GLU A 64 -5.50 5.31 -1.52
N LEU A 65 -6.26 4.64 -0.65
CA LEU A 65 -6.03 3.26 -0.26
C LEU A 65 -7.20 2.36 -0.70
N PHE A 66 -6.88 1.28 -1.40
CA PHE A 66 -7.85 0.30 -1.89
C PHE A 66 -7.44 -1.09 -1.50
N VAL A 67 -8.41 -1.99 -1.35
CA VAL A 67 -8.16 -3.41 -1.11
C VAL A 67 -8.54 -4.23 -2.33
N ARG A 68 -7.72 -5.22 -2.68
CA ARG A 68 -8.03 -6.21 -3.71
C ARG A 68 -7.69 -7.64 -3.25
N PRO A 69 -8.30 -8.67 -3.85
CA PRO A 69 -8.01 -10.05 -3.50
C PRO A 69 -6.52 -10.37 -3.68
N VAL A 70 -6.03 -11.32 -2.89
CA VAL A 70 -4.75 -11.97 -3.16
C VAL A 70 -4.97 -12.96 -4.29
N ASP A 71 -4.63 -12.55 -5.50
CA ASP A 71 -4.39 -13.49 -6.61
C ASP A 71 -3.22 -14.42 -6.27
#